data_AF-A0AAI8WDL1-F1
#
_entry.id   AF-A0AAI8WDL1-F1
#
_cell.length_a   1.000
_cell.length_b   1.000
_cell.length_c   1.000
_cell.angle_alpha   90.00
_cell.angle_beta   90.00
_cell.angle_gamma   90.00
#
_symmetry.space_group_name_H-M   'P 1'
#
loop_
_entity.id
_entity.type
_entity.pdbx_description
1 polymer ?
#
loop_
_entity_poly.entity_id
_entity_poly.type
_entity_poly.pdbx_seq_one_letter_code
_entity_poly.pdbx_strand_id
1 'polypeptide(L)'
;MIEEYFKEVGLTMVELPVEWVDEQLIYRGLIKELPTINAEANSRIKMQQQLAETYRIYREQLLLESEEEKETTTNLTSEQLLRYYDGETFDGFSLFDQLTEE
;
A
#
# COMPACT_ATOMS: atom_id res chain seq x y z
N MET A 1 -19.38 -10.95 8.06
CA MET A 1 -18.83 -11.55 6.82
C MET A 1 -17.51 -10.86 6.52
N ILE A 2 -16.51 -11.54 5.94
CA ILE A 2 -15.18 -10.96 5.68
C ILE A 2 -15.28 -9.71 4.77
N GLU A 3 -16.24 -9.69 3.85
CA GLU A 3 -16.54 -8.52 3.02
C GLU A 3 -16.88 -7.26 3.83
N GLU A 4 -17.66 -7.39 4.92
CA GLU A 4 -18.02 -6.25 5.77
C GLU A 4 -16.81 -5.74 6.55
N TYR A 5 -15.93 -6.64 6.99
CA TYR A 5 -14.68 -6.26 7.65
C TYR A 5 -13.80 -5.36 6.76
N PHE A 6 -13.64 -5.71 5.48
CA PHE A 6 -12.88 -4.87 4.55
C PHE A 6 -13.56 -3.51 4.32
N LYS A 7 -14.89 -3.50 4.21
CA LYS A 7 -15.66 -2.27 4.03
C LYS A 7 -15.55 -1.31 5.23
N GLU A 8 -15.55 -1.84 6.46
CA GLU A 8 -15.36 -1.06 7.69
C GLU A 8 -14.01 -0.33 7.73
N VAL A 9 -12.96 -0.94 7.17
CA VAL A 9 -11.63 -0.33 7.08
C VAL A 9 -11.40 0.44 5.77
N GLY A 10 -12.45 0.63 4.95
CA GLY A 10 -12.39 1.38 3.71
C GLY A 10 -11.70 0.66 2.55
N LEU A 11 -11.63 -0.67 2.60
CA LEU A 11 -11.04 -1.52 1.57
C LEU A 11 -12.11 -2.25 0.76
N THR A 12 -11.80 -2.47 -0.52
CA THR A 12 -12.67 -3.15 -1.46
C THR A 12 -12.06 -4.49 -1.85
N MET A 13 -12.73 -5.58 -1.45
CA MET A 13 -12.40 -6.92 -1.94
C MET A 13 -13.01 -7.14 -3.32
N VAL A 14 -12.20 -7.57 -4.27
CA VAL A 14 -12.62 -7.88 -5.65
C VAL A 14 -12.38 -9.35 -5.92
N GLU A 15 -13.43 -10.04 -6.35
CA GLU A 15 -13.34 -11.43 -6.81
C GLU A 15 -13.15 -11.47 -8.31
N LEU A 16 -12.20 -12.29 -8.77
CA LEU A 16 -11.94 -12.51 -10.19
C LEU A 16 -12.81 -13.66 -10.72
N PRO A 17 -13.00 -13.73 -12.06
CA PRO A 17 -13.67 -14.86 -12.67
C PRO A 17 -13.06 -16.19 -12.25
N VAL A 18 -13.92 -17.17 -11.95
CA VAL A 18 -13.50 -18.50 -11.50
C VAL A 18 -12.93 -19.27 -12.68
N GLU A 19 -11.79 -19.92 -12.47
CA GLU A 19 -11.08 -20.69 -13.50
C GLU A 19 -10.96 -22.16 -13.12
N TRP A 20 -10.90 -23.03 -14.12
CA TRP A 20 -10.56 -24.44 -13.93
C TRP A 20 -9.08 -24.65 -14.23
N VAL A 21 -8.33 -25.13 -13.24
CA VAL A 21 -6.91 -25.46 -13.37
C VAL A 21 -6.72 -26.87 -12.84
N ASP A 22 -6.15 -27.78 -13.63
CA ASP A 22 -5.88 -29.17 -13.25
C ASP A 22 -7.09 -29.89 -12.63
N GLU A 23 -8.25 -29.79 -13.30
CA GLU A 23 -9.53 -30.38 -12.86
C GLU A 23 -10.09 -29.81 -11.53
N GLN A 24 -9.53 -28.72 -11.02
CA GLN A 24 -9.99 -28.03 -9.81
C GLN A 24 -10.48 -26.61 -10.11
N LEU A 25 -11.54 -26.21 -9.41
CA LEU A 25 -12.04 -24.84 -9.43
C LEU A 25 -11.14 -23.95 -8.58
N ILE A 26 -10.61 -22.89 -9.18
CA ILE A 26 -9.77 -21.89 -8.52
C ILE A 26 -10.52 -20.57 -8.41
N TYR A 27 -10.68 -20.13 -7.17
CA TYR A 27 -11.21 -18.82 -6.81
C TYR A 27 -10.05 -17.88 -6.57
N ARG A 28 -10.03 -16.76 -7.28
CA ARG A 28 -9.02 -15.71 -7.10
C ARG A 28 -9.67 -14.42 -6.65
N GLY A 29 -8.95 -13.65 -5.84
CA GLY A 29 -9.39 -12.34 -5.41
C GLY A 29 -8.24 -11.46 -4.96
N LEU A 30 -8.51 -10.16 -4.85
CA LEU A 30 -7.53 -9.16 -4.44
C LEU A 30 -8.21 -8.02 -3.67
N ILE A 31 -7.40 -7.25 -2.94
CA ILE A 31 -7.82 -5.98 -2.36
C ILE A 31 -7.49 -4.87 -3.36
N LYS A 32 -8.50 -4.11 -3.80
CA LYS A 32 -8.34 -3.13 -4.89
C LYS A 32 -7.33 -2.04 -4.56
N GLU A 33 -7.36 -1.55 -3.33
CA GLU A 33 -6.48 -0.49 -2.83
C GLU A 33 -5.08 -1.02 -2.51
N LEU A 34 -4.94 -2.33 -2.34
CA LEU A 34 -3.67 -3.01 -2.06
C LEU A 34 -3.51 -4.22 -3.00
N PRO A 35 -3.24 -4.02 -4.31
CA PRO A 35 -3.19 -5.13 -5.28
C PRO A 35 -2.09 -6.16 -5.00
N THR A 36 -1.10 -5.79 -4.18
CA THR A 36 -0.08 -6.69 -3.64
C THR A 36 -0.68 -7.78 -2.75
N ILE A 37 -1.84 -7.52 -2.14
CA ILE A 37 -2.61 -8.49 -1.37
C ILE A 37 -3.61 -9.15 -2.31
N ASN A 38 -3.26 -10.35 -2.74
CA ASN A 38 -4.08 -11.24 -3.53
C ASN A 38 -4.05 -12.66 -2.95
N ALA A 39 -5.05 -13.45 -3.30
CA ALA A 39 -5.15 -14.83 -2.86
C ALA A 39 -5.81 -15.70 -3.93
N GLU A 40 -5.45 -16.98 -3.91
CA GLU A 40 -6.08 -18.01 -4.71
C GLU A 40 -6.33 -19.26 -3.86
N ALA A 41 -7.53 -19.83 -3.98
CA ALA A 41 -7.88 -21.03 -3.26
C ALA A 41 -8.92 -21.86 -4.01
N ASN A 42 -9.03 -23.13 -3.60
CA ASN A 42 -10.04 -24.05 -4.12
C ASN A 42 -11.46 -23.81 -3.59
N SER A 43 -11.67 -22.77 -2.77
CA SER A 43 -13.00 -22.34 -2.36
C SER A 43 -13.03 -20.84 -2.09
N ARG A 44 -14.19 -20.22 -2.34
CA ARG A 44 -14.43 -18.80 -2.07
C ARG A 44 -14.09 -18.42 -0.63
N ILE A 45 -14.54 -19.21 0.34
CA ILE A 45 -14.33 -18.94 1.78
C ILE A 45 -12.84 -18.96 2.13
N LYS A 46 -12.09 -19.93 1.62
CA LYS A 46 -10.64 -20.02 1.88
C LYS A 46 -9.88 -18.85 1.27
N MET A 47 -10.23 -18.45 0.05
CA MET A 47 -9.63 -17.28 -0.61
C MET A 47 -9.89 -16.01 0.22
N GLN A 48 -11.12 -15.81 0.71
CA GLN A 48 -11.46 -14.68 1.58
C GLN A 48 -10.69 -14.71 2.92
N GLN A 49 -10.54 -15.89 3.52
CA GLN A 49 -9.76 -16.06 4.76
C GLN A 49 -8.28 -15.72 4.55
N GLN A 50 -7.69 -16.18 3.45
CA GLN A 50 -6.31 -15.85 3.09
C GLN A 50 -6.12 -14.35 2.91
N LEU A 51 -7.02 -13.67 2.18
CA LEU A 51 -6.96 -12.21 2.04
C LEU A 51 -6.99 -11.49 3.39
N ALA A 52 -7.88 -11.92 4.30
CA ALA A 52 -7.98 -11.33 5.64
C ALA A 52 -6.71 -11.56 6.47
N GLU A 53 -6.12 -12.75 6.40
CA GLU A 53 -4.88 -13.09 7.10
C GLU A 53 -3.69 -12.29 6.56
N THR A 54 -3.51 -12.24 5.25
CA THR A 54 -2.45 -11.45 4.61
C THR A 54 -2.59 -9.97 4.93
N TYR A 55 -3.80 -9.43 4.92
CA TYR A 55 -4.04 -8.03 5.31
C TYR A 55 -3.72 -7.78 6.79
N ARG A 56 -4.07 -8.71 7.70
CA ARG A 56 -3.70 -8.59 9.11
C ARG A 56 -2.18 -8.51 9.27
N ILE A 57 -1.44 -9.40 8.61
CA ILE A 57 0.03 -9.42 8.65
C ILE A 57 0.60 -8.11 8.10
N TYR A 58 0.09 -7.64 6.95
CA TYR A 58 0.51 -6.37 6.36
C TYR A 58 0.31 -5.19 7.33
N ARG A 59 -0.82 -5.16 8.05
CA ARG A 59 -1.10 -4.14 9.07
C ARG A 59 -0.15 -4.20 10.24
N GLU A 60 0.20 -5.40 10.71
CA GLU A 60 1.18 -5.60 11.80
C GLU A 60 2.57 -5.12 11.38
N GLN A 61 3.01 -5.44 10.15
CA GLN A 61 4.29 -4.97 9.60
C GLN A 61 4.35 -3.45 9.50
N LEU A 62 3.30 -2.82 8.95
CA LEU A 62 3.23 -1.36 8.84
C LEU A 62 3.29 -0.66 10.20
N LEU A 63 2.70 -1.25 11.24
CA LEU A 63 2.78 -0.71 12.60
C LEU A 63 4.20 -0.78 13.15
N LEU A 64 4.88 -1.92 12.98
CA LEU A 64 6.27 -2.10 13.41
C LEU A 64 7.22 -1.12 12.70
N GLU A 65 7.10 -0.99 11.37
CA GLU A 65 7.87 -0.02 10.60
C GLU A 65 7.64 1.41 11.09
N SER A 66 6.39 1.77 11.39
CA SER A 66 6.06 3.09 11.93
C SER A 66 6.61 3.35 13.34
N GLU A 67 6.80 2.30 14.15
CA GLU A 67 7.42 2.40 15.47
C GLU A 67 8.93 2.57 15.34
N GLU A 68 9.59 1.80 14.47
CA GLU A 68 11.02 1.93 14.16
C GLU A 68 11.36 3.32 13.57
N GLU A 69 10.51 3.85 12.68
CA GLU A 69 10.66 5.21 12.15
C GLU A 69 10.53 6.28 13.25
N LYS A 70 9.62 6.09 14.22
CA LYS A 70 9.51 7.00 15.37
C LYS A 70 10.73 6.91 16.28
N GLU A 71 11.26 5.72 16.52
CA GLU A 71 12.49 5.55 17.31
C GLU A 71 13.70 6.18 16.62
N THR A 72 13.85 6.01 15.30
CA THR A 72 14.95 6.63 14.56
C THR A 72 14.83 8.15 14.47
N THR A 73 13.63 8.69 14.22
CA THR A 73 13.41 10.14 14.17
C THR A 73 13.51 10.83 15.53
N THR A 74 13.13 10.17 16.62
CA THR A 74 13.31 10.69 17.99
C THR A 74 14.77 10.66 18.46
N ASN A 75 15.60 9.77 17.88
CA ASN A 75 17.04 9.73 18.12
C ASN A 75 17.83 10.79 17.33
N LEU A 76 17.20 11.49 16.38
CA LEU A 76 17.83 12.57 15.63
C LEU A 76 17.60 13.93 16.32
N THR A 77 18.65 14.73 16.46
CA THR A 77 18.52 16.10 16.98
C THR A 77 17.86 17.02 15.95
N SER A 78 17.27 18.14 16.37
CA SER A 78 16.61 19.10 15.47
C SER A 78 17.53 19.60 14.34
N GLU A 79 18.84 19.73 14.59
CA GLU A 79 19.83 20.08 13.56
C GLU A 79 20.04 18.97 12.52
N GLN A 80 19.95 17.70 12.91
CA GLN A 80 20.09 16.57 11.98
C GLN A 80 18.88 16.44 11.07
N LEU A 81 17.67 16.69 11.60
CA LEU A 81 16.43 16.73 10.80
C LEU A 81 16.44 17.88 9.78
N LEU A 82 16.91 19.07 10.15
CA LEU A 82 17.03 20.21 9.22
C LEU A 82 18.09 19.99 8.12
N ARG A 83 19.17 19.27 8.39
CA ARG A 83 20.24 19.02 7.40
C ARG A 83 19.79 18.15 6.23
N TYR A 84 18.78 17.29 6.41
CA TYR A 84 18.15 16.55 5.29
C TYR A 84 17.23 17.42 4.43
N TYR A 85 16.75 18.55 4.97
CA TYR A 85 15.91 19.51 4.25
C TYR A 85 16.71 20.56 3.47
N ASP A 86 18.02 20.68 3.73
CA ASP A 86 18.91 21.67 3.10
C ASP A 86 19.45 21.23 1.73
N GLY A 87 18.83 20.22 1.11
CA GLY A 87 19.34 19.51 -0.06
C GLY A 87 18.70 19.83 -1.42
N GLU A 88 17.60 20.58 -1.47
CA GLU A 88 17.07 21.11 -2.73
C GLU A 88 16.66 22.57 -2.55
N THR A 89 17.52 23.48 -3.00
CA THR A 89 17.04 24.80 -3.41
C THR A 89 16.04 24.58 -4.53
N PHE A 90 14.76 24.86 -4.27
CA PHE A 90 13.72 24.96 -5.29
C PHE A 90 14.20 25.91 -6.38
N ASP A 91 14.66 25.36 -7.51
CA ASP A 91 15.00 26.13 -8.70
C ASP A 91 13.66 26.57 -9.30
N GLY A 92 13.22 27.76 -8.90
CA GLY A 92 11.91 28.28 -9.27
C GLY A 92 11.73 28.26 -10.78
N PHE A 93 10.55 27.81 -11.23
CA PHE A 93 10.18 27.86 -12.64
C PHE A 93 10.28 29.30 -13.17
N SER A 94 11.37 29.63 -13.86
CA SER A 94 11.52 30.90 -14.57
C SER A 94 10.73 30.85 -15.87
N LEU A 95 9.45 31.21 -15.80
CA LEU A 95 8.52 31.20 -16.94
C LEU A 95 8.76 32.37 -17.94
N PHE A 96 9.73 33.26 -17.70
CA PHE A 96 9.85 34.53 -18.43
C PHE A 96 11.14 34.74 -19.23
N ASP A 97 12.01 33.74 -19.34
CA ASP A 97 13.31 33.91 -20.03
C ASP A 97 13.24 33.75 -21.57
N GLN A 98 12.05 33.70 -22.18
CA GLN A 98 11.86 33.53 -23.63
C GLN A 98 11.03 34.62 -24.32
N LEU A 99 10.86 35.80 -23.74
CA LEU A 99 10.08 36.90 -24.36
C LEU A 99 10.89 38.16 -24.72
N THR A 100 12.19 38.00 -25.00
CA THR A 100 12.99 39.07 -25.62
C THR A 100 13.88 38.50 -26.72
N GLU A 101 13.31 38.37 -27.92
CA GLU A 101 14.05 38.65 -29.15
C GLU A 101 13.22 39.66 -29.94
N GLU A 102 13.82 40.84 -30.13
CA GLU A 102 13.35 41.99 -30.90
C GLU A 102 13.74 41.82 -32.38
#